data_AF-A0A132PME9-F1
#
_entry.id   AF-A0A132PME9-F1
#
_cell.length_a   1.000
_cell.length_b   1.000
_cell.length_c   1.000
_cell.angle_alpha   90.00
_cell.angle_beta   90.00
_cell.angle_gamma   90.00
#
_symmetry.space_group_name_H-M   'P 1'
#
loop_
_entity.id
_entity.type
_entity.pdbx_description
1 polymer ?
#
loop_
_entity_poly.entity_id
_entity_poly.type
_entity_poly.pdbx_seq_one_letter_code
_entity_poly.pdbx_strand_id
1 'polypeptide(L)'
;MDNHGYFLATNPGQPHRQLWLVGLDIHTGEPLFSPVTIDSGSNTPKCFLNGPESVLCVADEVRGDEVQSKAWVIDTRTGKVLFNGPTQLHTTPGSGVRVDQVGIYAVAEMLGQGIFGIGPQAETTWLVPGTTKVSTSPRTADADHAPLAIAEDSADGTDQVVVFSLIDGKVITPDIEDGLVPQAAVVYPGGFAIKAVAENSMSVSDAVMFFDETGNRLHETDISGPLSVLSSTLPVVESSPSYSVFGANGTGLIQLPDGLGSDALLIGHRLYVPESTWEGSSKVRRWRQFDLTTGKEGVACRPNMSQYIGNDGSVGVFETSANEVAGASTFAMDLASCEKLWATPVNAESFHRLWRINDTLVELSDDAKELHSLVSHRE
;
A
#
# COMPACT_ATOMS: atom_id res chain seq x y z
N MET A 1 2.30 9.61 -13.32
CA MET A 1 2.99 8.31 -13.25
C MET A 1 2.69 7.58 -14.54
N ASP A 2 3.65 6.84 -15.08
CA ASP A 2 3.39 6.01 -16.26
C ASP A 2 2.47 4.85 -15.87
N ASN A 3 1.49 4.54 -16.73
CA ASN A 3 0.45 3.54 -16.48
C ASN A 3 0.95 2.15 -16.84
N HIS A 4 1.94 1.68 -16.09
CA HIS A 4 2.67 0.45 -16.36
C HIS A 4 2.45 -0.59 -15.25
N GLY A 5 2.24 -1.84 -15.64
CA GLY A 5 2.22 -3.00 -14.75
C GLY A 5 3.43 -3.90 -15.00
N TYR A 6 4.00 -4.47 -13.94
CA TYR A 6 5.13 -5.41 -14.04
C TYR A 6 4.78 -6.72 -13.34
N PHE A 7 4.92 -7.83 -14.06
CA PHE A 7 4.49 -9.15 -13.61
C PHE A 7 5.63 -10.15 -13.72
N LEU A 8 5.77 -10.97 -12.69
CA LEU A 8 6.67 -12.11 -12.71
C LEU A 8 5.91 -13.33 -13.25
N ALA A 9 6.23 -13.74 -14.47
CA ALA A 9 5.71 -14.94 -15.10
C ALA A 9 6.65 -16.13 -14.88
N THR A 10 6.10 -17.33 -14.78
CA THR A 10 6.89 -18.57 -14.64
C THR A 10 6.32 -19.69 -15.48
N ASN A 11 7.20 -20.51 -16.06
CA ASN A 11 6.76 -21.76 -16.68
C ASN A 11 6.77 -22.87 -15.60
N PRO A 12 5.65 -23.58 -15.37
CA PRO A 12 5.62 -24.70 -14.44
C PRO A 12 6.42 -25.93 -14.92
N GLY A 13 6.90 -25.95 -16.17
CA GLY A 13 7.65 -27.05 -16.75
C GLY A 13 9.00 -27.33 -16.08
N GLN A 14 9.10 -28.48 -15.39
CA GLN A 14 10.39 -29.09 -15.04
C GLN A 14 11.12 -29.62 -16.30
N PRO A 15 12.47 -29.68 -16.32
CA PRO A 15 13.41 -29.50 -15.20
C PRO A 15 13.96 -28.09 -15.02
N HIS A 16 13.64 -27.13 -15.89
CA HIS A 16 14.15 -25.75 -15.82
C HIS A 16 12.99 -24.76 -15.72
N ARG A 17 12.59 -24.46 -14.49
CA ARG A 17 11.66 -23.37 -14.21
C ARG A 17 12.30 -22.07 -14.73
N GLN A 18 11.73 -21.52 -15.79
CA GLN A 18 12.15 -20.22 -16.30
C GLN A 18 11.21 -19.15 -15.76
N LEU A 19 11.81 -18.01 -15.41
CA LEU A 19 11.13 -16.84 -14.86
C LEU A 19 11.35 -15.67 -15.79
N TRP A 20 10.31 -14.89 -16.00
CA TRP A 20 10.35 -13.68 -16.82
C TRP A 20 9.70 -12.52 -16.11
N LEU A 21 10.32 -11.36 -16.19
CA LEU A 21 9.64 -10.10 -15.93
C LEU A 21 8.97 -9.64 -17.23
N VAL A 22 7.67 -9.38 -17.14
CA VAL A 22 6.87 -8.83 -18.23
C VAL A 22 6.39 -7.45 -17.82
N GLY A 23 6.58 -6.45 -18.68
CA GLY A 23 6.04 -5.11 -18.54
C GLY A 23 4.85 -4.92 -19.48
N LEU A 24 3.77 -4.31 -18.99
CA LEU A 24 2.53 -4.07 -19.72
C LEU A 24 2.15 -2.59 -19.60
N ASP A 25 1.86 -1.93 -20.73
CA ASP A 25 1.09 -0.69 -20.71
C ASP A 25 -0.36 -1.07 -20.40
N ILE A 26 -0.86 -0.64 -19.24
CA ILE A 26 -2.18 -1.07 -18.79
C ILE A 26 -3.30 -0.35 -19.54
N HIS A 27 -3.04 0.74 -20.26
CA HIS A 27 -4.08 1.39 -21.06
C HIS A 27 -4.25 0.78 -22.45
N THR A 28 -3.17 0.26 -23.03
CA THR A 28 -3.23 -0.36 -24.36
C THR A 28 -3.27 -1.88 -24.28
N GLY A 29 -2.82 -2.46 -23.17
CA GLY A 29 -2.56 -3.89 -23.06
C GLY A 29 -1.34 -4.34 -23.88
N GLU A 30 -0.54 -3.41 -24.40
CA GLU A 30 0.65 -3.72 -25.18
C GLU A 30 1.85 -4.00 -24.27
N PRO A 31 2.73 -4.95 -24.65
CA PRO A 31 3.97 -5.18 -23.93
C PRO A 31 4.89 -3.95 -24.03
N LEU A 32 5.42 -3.50 -22.90
CA LEU A 32 6.39 -2.38 -22.85
C LEU A 32 7.72 -2.74 -23.49
N PHE A 33 8.12 -4.01 -23.33
CA PHE A 33 9.37 -4.57 -23.83
C PHE A 33 9.26 -6.09 -23.94
N SER A 34 10.22 -6.71 -24.64
CA SER A 34 10.33 -8.17 -24.71
C SER A 34 10.58 -8.77 -23.32
N PRO A 35 9.92 -9.90 -22.96
CA PRO A 35 10.06 -10.52 -21.64
C PRO A 35 11.52 -10.70 -21.21
N VAL A 36 11.85 -10.22 -20.01
CA VAL A 36 13.21 -10.23 -19.48
C VAL A 36 13.40 -11.50 -18.67
N THR A 37 14.30 -12.37 -19.11
CA THR A 37 14.61 -13.61 -18.38
C THR A 37 15.32 -13.30 -17.07
N ILE A 38 14.82 -13.85 -15.96
CA ILE A 38 15.48 -13.82 -14.65
C ILE A 38 16.05 -15.21 -14.36
N ASP A 39 17.38 -15.30 -14.29
CA ASP A 39 18.10 -16.55 -14.04
C ASP A 39 18.48 -16.70 -12.55
N SER A 40 17.47 -17.01 -11.75
CA SER A 40 17.57 -17.25 -10.30
C SER A 40 17.66 -18.74 -9.94
N GLY A 41 17.89 -19.62 -10.92
CA GLY A 41 17.92 -21.06 -10.71
C GLY A 41 16.58 -21.60 -10.17
N SER A 42 16.62 -22.38 -9.08
CA SER A 42 15.41 -22.91 -8.44
C SER A 42 14.65 -21.89 -7.60
N ASN A 43 15.27 -20.76 -7.27
CA ASN A 43 14.72 -19.80 -6.30
C ASN A 43 13.77 -18.85 -7.03
N THR A 44 12.63 -18.55 -6.40
CA THR A 44 11.71 -17.53 -6.93
C THR A 44 12.15 -16.17 -6.39
N PRO A 45 12.56 -15.23 -7.26
CA PRO A 45 12.94 -13.90 -6.82
C PRO A 45 11.71 -13.16 -6.29
N LYS A 46 11.91 -12.26 -5.32
CA LYS A 46 10.93 -11.20 -5.03
C LYS A 46 11.29 -9.98 -5.84
N CYS A 47 10.30 -9.41 -6.52
CA CYS A 47 10.47 -8.20 -7.33
C CYS A 47 9.71 -7.03 -6.69
N PHE A 48 10.32 -5.85 -6.76
CA PHE A 48 9.88 -4.61 -6.14
C PHE A 48 9.96 -3.49 -7.16
N LEU A 49 9.01 -2.56 -7.12
CA LEU A 49 9.19 -1.27 -7.77
C LEU A 49 10.31 -0.52 -7.03
N ASN A 50 11.23 0.10 -7.78
CA ASN A 50 12.27 0.95 -7.22
C ASN A 50 12.30 2.30 -7.95
N GLY A 51 11.35 3.14 -7.59
CA GLY A 51 11.04 4.39 -8.26
C GLY A 51 10.38 4.18 -9.62
N PRO A 52 10.20 5.26 -10.40
CA PRO A 52 9.57 5.18 -11.72
C PRO A 52 10.46 4.51 -12.78
N GLU A 53 11.76 4.37 -12.50
CA GLU A 53 12.76 4.02 -13.53
C GLU A 53 13.21 2.56 -13.49
N SER A 54 13.00 1.84 -12.38
CA SER A 54 13.53 0.50 -12.24
C SER A 54 12.65 -0.49 -11.47
N VAL A 55 12.74 -1.76 -11.85
CA VAL A 55 12.27 -2.89 -11.06
C VAL A 55 13.48 -3.61 -10.48
N LEU A 56 13.48 -3.81 -9.17
CA LEU A 56 14.49 -4.57 -8.44
C LEU A 56 13.96 -5.98 -8.19
N CYS A 57 14.64 -7.01 -8.66
CA CYS A 57 14.37 -8.40 -8.29
C CYS A 57 15.54 -8.95 -7.48
N VAL A 58 15.24 -9.61 -6.35
CA VAL A 58 16.24 -10.22 -5.46
C VAL A 58 15.89 -11.68 -5.24
N ALA A 59 16.87 -12.57 -5.40
CA ALA A 59 16.76 -13.98 -5.08
C ALA A 59 17.83 -14.36 -4.05
N ASP A 60 17.36 -14.89 -2.93
CA ASP A 60 18.23 -15.44 -1.89
C ASP A 60 18.50 -16.93 -2.21
N GLU A 61 19.75 -17.35 -2.04
CA GLU A 61 20.18 -18.74 -2.13
C GLU A 61 20.82 -19.16 -0.80
N VAL A 62 20.20 -20.11 -0.12
CA VAL A 62 20.71 -20.66 1.14
C VAL A 62 21.68 -21.79 0.83
N ARG A 63 22.94 -21.63 1.25
CA ARG A 63 24.00 -22.65 1.13
C ARG A 63 24.58 -22.96 2.51
N GLY A 64 24.04 -23.99 3.15
CA GLY A 64 24.39 -24.31 4.54
C GLY A 64 23.88 -23.19 5.46
N ASP A 65 24.79 -22.59 6.24
CA ASP A 65 24.47 -21.49 7.17
C ASP A 65 24.63 -20.09 6.53
N GLU A 66 25.10 -20.01 5.28
CA GLU A 66 25.25 -18.73 4.56
C GLU A 66 24.09 -18.48 3.60
N VAL A 67 23.59 -17.25 3.59
CA VAL A 67 22.63 -16.76 2.59
C VAL A 67 23.38 -15.88 1.61
N GLN A 68 23.42 -16.29 0.34
CA GLN A 68 24.00 -15.52 -0.75
C GLN A 68 22.85 -14.96 -1.59
N SER A 69 22.90 -13.67 -1.92
CA SER A 69 21.84 -13.03 -2.71
C SER A 69 22.33 -12.54 -4.05
N LYS A 70 21.46 -12.68 -5.05
CA LYS A 70 21.65 -12.14 -6.39
C LYS A 70 20.52 -11.19 -6.72
N ALA A 71 20.84 -10.06 -7.35
CA ALA A 71 19.88 -9.07 -7.77
C ALA A 71 19.91 -8.80 -9.26
N TRP A 72 18.76 -8.34 -9.76
CA TRP A 72 18.57 -7.77 -11.08
C TRP A 72 17.94 -6.40 -10.91
N VAL A 73 18.52 -5.39 -11.55
CA VAL A 73 17.91 -4.08 -11.71
C VAL A 73 17.54 -3.93 -13.18
N ILE A 74 16.26 -3.74 -13.45
CA ILE A 74 15.70 -3.75 -14.81
C ILE A 74 15.06 -2.40 -15.09
N ASP A 75 15.46 -1.75 -16.18
CA ASP A 75 14.88 -0.50 -16.64
C ASP A 75 13.40 -0.69 -17.02
N THR A 76 12.52 0.12 -16.43
CA THR A 76 11.06 0.01 -16.54
C THR A 76 10.53 0.31 -17.95
N ARG A 77 11.28 1.04 -18.78
CA ARG A 77 10.82 1.48 -20.09
C ARG A 77 11.31 0.56 -21.21
N THR A 78 12.51 0.01 -21.08
CA THR A 78 13.19 -0.74 -22.14
C THR A 78 13.35 -2.21 -21.83
N GLY A 79 13.14 -2.64 -20.58
CA GLY A 79 13.43 -4.00 -20.13
C GLY A 79 14.93 -4.31 -20.08
N LYS A 80 15.80 -3.32 -20.26
CA LYS A 80 17.24 -3.52 -20.20
C LYS A 80 17.65 -3.86 -18.78
N VAL A 81 18.35 -4.99 -18.62
CA VAL A 81 19.02 -5.34 -17.36
C VAL A 81 20.19 -4.37 -17.14
N LEU A 82 20.03 -3.46 -16.20
CA LEU A 82 21.04 -2.47 -15.81
C LEU A 82 22.10 -3.08 -14.90
N PHE A 83 21.69 -3.99 -14.03
CA PHE A 83 22.56 -4.74 -13.14
C PHE A 83 22.10 -6.19 -13.00
N ASN A 84 23.06 -7.11 -12.92
CA ASN A 84 22.86 -8.52 -12.63
C ASN A 84 24.10 -9.03 -11.90
N GLY A 85 23.98 -9.29 -10.60
CA GLY A 85 25.13 -9.70 -9.81
C GLY A 85 24.83 -9.95 -8.33
N PRO A 86 25.86 -10.28 -7.55
CA PRO A 86 25.76 -10.43 -6.10
C PRO A 86 25.30 -9.13 -5.44
N THR A 87 24.53 -9.25 -4.35
CA THR A 87 24.09 -8.11 -3.53
C THR A 87 24.10 -8.47 -2.04
N GLN A 88 24.14 -7.46 -1.18
CA GLN A 88 23.95 -7.58 0.27
C GLN A 88 22.46 -7.51 0.67
N LEU A 89 21.58 -7.26 -0.30
CA LEU A 89 20.14 -7.22 -0.08
C LEU A 89 19.58 -8.62 0.09
N HIS A 90 18.64 -8.78 1.02
CA HIS A 90 18.00 -10.07 1.28
C HIS A 90 16.48 -9.91 1.36
N THR A 91 15.79 -10.99 1.02
CA THR A 91 14.33 -11.08 1.04
C THR A 91 13.80 -12.08 2.07
N THR A 92 14.70 -12.85 2.67
CA THR A 92 14.47 -13.85 3.71
C THR A 92 14.62 -13.21 5.09
N PRO A 93 13.70 -13.47 6.03
CA PRO A 93 13.85 -13.02 7.42
C PRO A 93 15.12 -13.55 8.08
N GLY A 94 15.77 -12.74 8.93
CA GLY A 94 16.89 -13.17 9.78
C GLY A 94 18.30 -12.91 9.21
N SER A 95 18.42 -12.40 7.99
CA SER A 95 19.70 -12.00 7.35
C SER A 95 20.32 -10.71 7.92
N GLY A 96 19.57 -9.95 8.74
CA GLY A 96 19.99 -8.63 9.25
C GLY A 96 19.75 -7.48 8.26
N VAL A 97 19.40 -7.78 7.01
CA VAL A 97 19.00 -6.82 5.98
C VAL A 97 17.69 -7.27 5.36
N ARG A 98 16.66 -6.41 5.33
CA ARG A 98 15.36 -6.75 4.71
C ARG A 98 14.99 -5.71 3.67
N VAL A 99 14.62 -6.17 2.48
CA VAL A 99 14.02 -5.30 1.45
C VAL A 99 12.51 -5.29 1.60
N ASP A 100 11.94 -4.09 1.72
CA ASP A 100 10.50 -3.84 1.76
C ASP A 100 10.11 -2.86 0.65
N GLN A 101 8.87 -2.98 0.14
CA GLN A 101 8.30 -1.99 -0.78
C GLN A 101 7.52 -0.94 0.01
N VAL A 102 7.86 0.33 -0.19
CA VAL A 102 7.14 1.47 0.38
C VAL A 102 6.76 2.40 -0.76
N GLY A 103 5.45 2.54 -0.99
CA GLY A 103 4.95 3.21 -2.19
C GLY A 103 5.44 2.51 -3.47
N ILE A 104 6.12 3.26 -4.34
CA ILE A 104 6.78 2.76 -5.55
C ILE A 104 8.29 2.49 -5.37
N TYR A 105 8.82 2.59 -4.15
CA TYR A 105 10.25 2.47 -3.88
C TYR A 105 10.56 1.20 -3.10
N ALA A 106 11.72 0.61 -3.37
CA ALA A 106 12.28 -0.46 -2.58
C ALA A 106 13.26 0.16 -1.59
N VAL A 107 13.12 -0.16 -0.31
CA VAL A 107 14.03 0.30 0.75
C VAL A 107 14.65 -0.89 1.46
N ALA A 108 15.87 -0.73 1.95
CA ALA A 108 16.58 -1.73 2.72
C ALA A 108 16.62 -1.33 4.20
N GLU A 109 15.98 -2.13 5.05
CA GLU A 109 16.11 -2.03 6.51
C GLU A 109 17.35 -2.81 6.95
N MET A 110 18.31 -2.13 7.61
CA MET A 110 19.52 -2.76 8.14
C MET A 110 19.57 -2.63 9.65
N LEU A 111 19.52 -3.77 10.35
CA LEU A 111 19.43 -3.81 11.81
C LEU A 111 20.60 -3.04 12.46
N GLY A 112 20.25 -2.06 13.31
CA GLY A 112 21.21 -1.26 14.06
C GLY A 112 21.94 -0.17 13.24
N GLN A 113 21.58 0.02 11.98
CA GLN A 113 22.16 1.07 11.14
C GLN A 113 21.13 2.12 10.73
N GLY A 114 20.01 1.67 10.14
CA GLY A 114 19.03 2.59 9.57
C GLY A 114 18.28 2.00 8.39
N ILE A 115 17.56 2.87 7.69
CA ILE A 115 16.88 2.58 6.43
C ILE A 115 17.68 3.18 5.28
N PHE A 116 17.85 2.41 4.21
CA PHE A 116 18.60 2.82 3.03
C PHE A 116 17.74 2.80 1.77
N GLY A 117 18.01 3.74 0.86
CA GLY A 117 17.54 3.64 -0.52
C GLY A 117 18.36 2.62 -1.31
N ILE A 118 17.79 2.09 -2.41
CA ILE A 118 18.46 1.10 -3.26
C ILE A 118 18.80 1.69 -4.63
N GLY A 119 20.07 1.57 -5.01
CA GLY A 119 20.65 2.13 -6.23
C GLY A 119 20.55 1.22 -7.46
N PRO A 120 21.06 1.71 -8.61
CA PRO A 120 20.97 1.03 -9.90
C PRO A 120 21.85 -0.24 -10.00
N GLN A 121 22.77 -0.46 -9.07
CA GLN A 121 23.59 -1.68 -8.95
C GLN A 121 23.15 -2.56 -7.77
N ALA A 122 21.92 -2.39 -7.28
CA ALA A 122 21.40 -3.08 -6.09
C ALA A 122 22.28 -2.89 -4.84
N GLU A 123 22.91 -1.72 -4.73
CA GLU A 123 23.67 -1.22 -3.60
C GLU A 123 22.81 -0.30 -2.73
N THR A 124 23.16 -0.15 -1.46
CA THR A 124 22.56 0.88 -0.61
C THR A 124 23.07 2.27 -0.98
N THR A 125 22.21 3.28 -0.89
CA THR A 125 22.50 4.66 -1.31
C THR A 125 22.36 5.66 -0.16
N TRP A 126 21.28 6.44 -0.11
CA TRP A 126 20.99 7.34 1.00
C TRP A 126 20.66 6.55 2.26
N LEU A 127 20.83 7.18 3.42
CA LEU A 127 20.63 6.60 4.75
C LEU A 127 19.76 7.52 5.60
N VAL A 128 18.73 6.95 6.21
CA VAL A 128 18.03 7.50 7.38
C VAL A 128 18.61 6.82 8.62
N PRO A 129 19.50 7.49 9.37
CA PRO A 129 20.21 6.86 10.49
C PRO A 129 19.30 6.68 11.70
N GLY A 130 19.63 5.71 12.56
CA GLY A 130 18.97 5.56 13.86
C GLY A 130 17.57 4.93 13.82
N THR A 131 17.02 4.67 12.64
CA THR A 131 15.71 4.04 12.48
C THR A 131 15.80 2.52 12.38
N THR A 132 14.81 1.81 12.90
CA THR A 132 14.79 0.33 12.89
C THR A 132 13.88 -0.28 11.85
N LYS A 133 12.76 0.37 11.55
CA LYS A 133 11.70 -0.25 10.76
C LYS A 133 10.86 0.79 10.05
N VAL A 134 10.58 0.56 8.77
CA VAL A 134 9.66 1.39 8.00
C VAL A 134 8.22 0.92 8.22
N SER A 135 7.31 1.86 8.41
CA SER A 135 5.89 1.56 8.44
C SER A 135 5.41 1.26 7.02
N THR A 136 5.03 0.01 6.80
CA THR A 136 4.37 -0.42 5.56
C THR A 136 2.86 -0.38 5.79
N SER A 137 2.19 0.65 5.26
CA SER A 137 0.73 0.67 5.27
C SER A 137 0.18 -0.24 4.17
N PRO A 138 -0.90 -0.99 4.43
CA PRO A 138 -1.57 -1.78 3.41
C PRO A 138 -1.94 -0.88 2.22
N ARG A 139 -1.60 -1.34 1.01
CA ARG A 139 -2.00 -0.65 -0.23
C ARG A 139 -3.52 -0.70 -0.33
N THR A 140 -4.18 0.46 -0.30
CA THR A 140 -5.58 0.57 -0.74
C THR A 140 -5.56 0.74 -2.26
N ALA A 141 -6.54 0.15 -2.96
CA ALA A 141 -6.50 0.11 -4.42
C ALA A 141 -6.67 1.50 -5.08
N ASP A 142 -7.13 2.49 -4.32
CA ASP A 142 -7.50 3.83 -4.80
C ASP A 142 -6.58 4.95 -4.33
N ALA A 143 -5.56 4.65 -3.52
CA ALA A 143 -4.67 5.69 -3.01
C ALA A 143 -3.44 5.86 -3.91
N ASP A 144 -3.16 7.11 -4.25
CA ASP A 144 -1.86 7.49 -4.78
C ASP A 144 -0.75 7.15 -3.77
N HIS A 145 0.46 6.92 -4.28
CA HIS A 145 1.61 6.71 -3.44
C HIS A 145 2.11 8.04 -2.89
N ALA A 146 2.12 8.17 -1.56
CA ALA A 146 2.80 9.27 -0.92
C ALA A 146 4.32 9.19 -1.19
N PRO A 147 4.99 10.31 -1.48
CA PRO A 147 6.44 10.36 -1.66
C PRO A 147 7.21 10.27 -0.34
N LEU A 148 6.49 10.28 0.79
CA LEU A 148 7.03 10.18 2.14
C LEU A 148 6.80 8.79 2.74
N ALA A 149 7.58 8.47 3.76
CA ALA A 149 7.44 7.30 4.58
C ALA A 149 7.69 7.63 6.06
N ILE A 150 7.29 6.70 6.92
CA ILE A 150 7.50 6.78 8.38
C ILE A 150 8.40 5.64 8.80
N ALA A 151 9.31 5.91 9.72
CA ALA A 151 10.10 4.89 10.38
C ALA A 151 10.09 5.06 11.90
N GLU A 152 10.22 3.94 12.61
CA GLU A 152 10.43 3.91 14.06
C GLU A 152 11.88 4.32 14.36
N ASP A 153 12.06 5.30 15.26
CA ASP A 153 13.38 5.70 15.77
C ASP A 153 13.80 4.80 16.94
N SER A 154 15.03 4.30 16.89
CA SER A 154 15.61 3.43 17.91
C SER A 154 16.57 4.11 18.86
N ALA A 155 16.97 5.35 18.58
CA ALA A 155 18.00 6.05 19.35
C ALA A 155 17.53 6.46 20.75
N ASP A 156 16.24 6.78 20.91
CA ASP A 156 15.73 7.45 22.12
C ASP A 156 14.91 6.57 23.07
N GLY A 157 14.71 5.28 22.77
CA GLY A 157 13.95 4.35 23.62
C GLY A 157 12.49 4.76 23.88
N THR A 158 12.04 5.81 23.23
CA THR A 158 10.67 6.32 23.17
C THR A 158 10.15 6.00 21.77
N ASP A 159 8.84 5.76 21.62
CA ASP A 159 8.17 5.49 20.34
C ASP A 159 8.19 6.74 19.44
N GLN A 160 9.37 7.29 19.16
CA GLN A 160 9.53 8.42 18.26
C GLN A 160 9.50 7.93 16.82
N VAL A 161 8.92 8.76 15.97
CA VAL A 161 8.75 8.45 14.55
C VAL A 161 9.47 9.49 13.70
N VAL A 162 10.14 9.00 12.66
CA VAL A 162 10.81 9.84 11.67
C VAL A 162 10.00 9.82 10.39
N VAL A 163 9.67 10.99 9.87
CA VAL A 163 9.11 11.15 8.52
C VAL A 163 10.24 11.47 7.56
N PHE A 164 10.32 10.77 6.43
CA PHE A 164 11.38 10.99 5.45
C PHE A 164 10.90 10.80 4.01
N SER A 165 11.64 11.39 3.08
CA SER A 165 11.43 11.26 1.63
C SER A 165 11.95 9.92 1.11
N LEU A 166 11.11 9.19 0.37
CA LEU A 166 11.51 7.94 -0.31
C LEU A 166 12.43 8.17 -1.51
N ILE A 167 12.53 9.41 -1.98
CA ILE A 167 13.31 9.76 -3.19
C ILE A 167 14.80 9.84 -2.84
N ASP A 168 15.13 10.50 -1.74
CA ASP A 168 16.51 10.90 -1.39
C ASP A 168 16.87 10.64 0.08
N GLY A 169 15.97 10.05 0.87
CA GLY A 169 16.21 9.76 2.29
C GLY A 169 16.20 11.00 3.17
N LYS A 170 15.80 12.17 2.66
CA LYS A 170 15.78 13.40 3.45
C LYS A 170 14.77 13.27 4.59
N VAL A 171 15.25 13.38 5.82
CA VAL A 171 14.41 13.50 7.01
C VAL A 171 13.67 14.83 6.97
N ILE A 172 12.35 14.78 7.16
CA ILE A 172 11.49 15.95 7.23
C ILE A 172 11.43 16.38 8.70
N THR A 173 11.87 17.60 8.97
CA THR A 173 11.75 18.21 10.30
C THR A 173 10.47 19.05 10.33
N PRO A 174 9.39 18.56 10.97
CA PRO A 174 8.15 19.30 11.08
C PRO A 174 8.31 20.53 11.98
N ASP A 175 7.61 21.62 11.65
CA ASP A 175 7.52 22.81 12.50
C ASP A 175 6.59 22.54 13.69
N ILE A 176 7.17 21.98 14.75
CA ILE A 176 6.50 21.65 16.02
C ILE A 176 6.94 22.64 17.09
N GLU A 177 5.99 23.06 17.93
CA GLU A 177 6.25 23.99 19.03
C GLU A 177 7.27 23.44 20.05
N ASP A 178 8.12 24.33 20.57
CA ASP A 178 9.13 23.99 21.56
C ASP A 178 8.52 23.26 22.77
N GLY A 179 9.12 22.11 23.12
CA GLY A 179 8.69 21.28 24.26
C GLY A 179 7.68 20.18 23.91
N LEU A 180 7.28 20.06 22.64
CA LEU A 180 6.54 18.92 22.11
C LEU A 180 7.48 17.96 21.35
N VAL A 181 7.26 16.66 21.51
CA VAL A 181 7.98 15.60 20.80
C VAL A 181 7.02 14.74 19.96
N PRO A 182 7.37 14.38 18.71
CA PRO A 182 6.57 13.46 17.89
C PRO A 182 6.47 12.07 18.53
N GLN A 183 5.26 11.55 18.68
CA GLN A 183 5.01 10.19 19.18
C GLN A 183 4.44 9.26 18.11
N ALA A 184 3.66 9.79 17.18
CA ALA A 184 3.10 8.98 16.10
C ALA A 184 2.91 9.84 14.86
N ALA A 185 2.96 9.21 13.70
CA ALA A 185 2.74 9.86 12.43
C ALA A 185 1.92 8.95 11.51
N VAL A 186 1.19 9.58 10.60
CA VAL A 186 0.58 8.92 9.44
C VAL A 186 0.88 9.75 8.20
N VAL A 187 1.28 9.09 7.12
CA VAL A 187 1.55 9.71 5.83
C VAL A 187 0.39 9.41 4.89
N TYR A 188 0.03 10.38 4.06
CA TYR A 188 -1.03 10.30 3.06
C TYR A 188 -0.64 11.14 1.84
N PRO A 189 -1.31 10.98 0.69
CA PRO A 189 -1.05 11.83 -0.47
C PRO A 189 -1.19 13.32 -0.12
N GLY A 190 -0.15 14.11 -0.39
CA GLY A 190 -0.11 15.54 -0.13
C GLY A 190 0.43 15.97 1.24
N GLY A 191 0.79 15.04 2.13
CA GLY A 191 1.38 15.42 3.43
C GLY A 191 1.44 14.32 4.47
N PHE A 192 1.47 14.74 5.74
CA PHE A 192 1.47 13.84 6.89
C PHE A 192 0.86 14.52 8.11
N ALA A 193 0.40 13.71 9.07
CA ALA A 193 -0.07 14.20 10.37
C ALA A 193 0.81 13.62 11.47
N ILE A 194 1.08 14.42 12.50
CA ILE A 194 1.81 14.02 13.70
C ILE A 194 0.93 14.20 14.91
N LYS A 195 0.97 13.19 15.78
CA LYS A 195 0.58 13.32 17.18
C LYS A 195 1.83 13.65 17.98
N ALA A 196 1.84 14.82 18.61
CA ALA A 196 2.93 15.25 19.48
C ALA A 196 2.47 15.33 20.93
N VAL A 197 3.40 15.05 21.84
CA VAL A 197 3.17 15.06 23.30
C VAL A 197 4.21 15.93 23.98
N ALA A 198 3.87 16.53 25.13
CA ALA A 198 4.84 17.31 25.89
C ALA A 198 5.96 16.41 26.45
N GLU A 199 7.21 16.87 26.34
CA GLU A 199 8.43 16.15 26.74
C GLU A 199 8.42 15.76 28.24
N ASN A 200 7.68 16.49 29.07
CA ASN A 200 7.50 16.23 30.51
C ASN A 200 6.01 16.05 30.87
N SER A 201 5.34 15.00 30.38
CA SER A 201 3.89 14.86 30.56
C SER A 201 3.49 14.10 31.83
N MET A 202 2.93 14.84 32.80
CA MET A 202 1.89 14.33 33.70
C MET A 202 0.50 14.95 33.43
N SER A 203 0.35 15.95 32.54
CA SER A 203 -0.96 16.63 32.37
C SER A 203 -1.19 17.56 31.15
N VAL A 204 -0.41 17.51 30.07
CA VAL A 204 -0.69 18.34 28.87
C VAL A 204 -1.32 17.50 27.76
N SER A 205 -2.34 18.08 27.11
CA SER A 205 -3.11 17.52 26.00
C SER A 205 -2.23 17.17 24.81
N ASP A 206 -2.41 15.97 24.25
CA ASP A 206 -1.80 15.58 22.98
C ASP A 206 -2.32 16.50 21.87
N ALA A 207 -1.42 17.02 21.03
CA ALA A 207 -1.77 17.84 19.87
C ALA A 207 -1.65 17.01 18.59
N VAL A 208 -2.64 17.13 17.70
CA VAL A 208 -2.56 16.57 16.35
C VAL A 208 -2.39 17.70 15.35
N MET A 209 -1.27 17.65 14.63
CA MET A 209 -0.87 18.66 13.66
C MET A 209 -0.74 18.04 12.27
N PHE A 210 -1.10 18.81 11.25
CA PHE A 210 -1.11 18.42 9.84
C PHE A 210 -0.07 19.24 9.09
N PHE A 211 0.68 18.59 8.22
CA PHE A 211 1.81 19.16 7.51
C PHE A 211 1.75 18.82 6.02
N ASP A 212 2.29 19.69 5.18
CA ASP A 212 2.57 19.35 3.79
C ASP A 212 3.79 18.42 3.66
N GLU A 213 4.09 17.98 2.44
CA GLU A 213 5.20 17.06 2.17
C GLU A 213 6.59 17.62 2.50
N THR A 214 6.70 18.94 2.72
CA THR A 214 7.96 19.61 3.07
C THR A 214 8.12 19.88 4.56
N GLY A 215 7.07 19.60 5.36
CA GLY A 215 7.06 19.81 6.80
C GLY A 215 6.49 21.16 7.25
N ASN A 216 5.87 21.94 6.35
CA ASN A 216 5.18 23.17 6.77
C ASN A 216 3.86 22.83 7.43
N ARG A 217 3.57 23.44 8.58
CA ARG A 217 2.32 23.26 9.30
C ARG A 217 1.15 23.85 8.51
N LEU A 218 0.15 23.03 8.24
CA LEU A 218 -1.09 23.41 7.55
C LEU A 218 -2.22 23.68 8.54
N HIS A 219 -2.34 22.84 9.57
CA HIS A 219 -3.42 22.92 10.54
C HIS A 219 -3.05 22.23 11.86
N GLU A 220 -3.79 22.56 12.91
CA GLU A 220 -3.79 21.86 14.20
C GLU A 220 -5.24 21.70 14.63
N THR A 221 -5.56 20.56 15.21
CA THR A 221 -6.88 20.28 15.76
C THR A 221 -6.83 20.11 17.28
N ASP A 222 -7.86 20.61 17.96
CA ASP A 222 -8.10 20.36 19.39
C ASP A 222 -8.58 18.92 19.66
N ILE A 223 -8.87 18.16 18.59
CA ILE A 223 -9.31 16.76 18.69
C ILE A 223 -8.10 15.90 19.05
N SER A 224 -8.12 15.39 20.28
CA SER A 224 -7.09 14.52 20.82
C SER A 224 -7.43 13.04 20.65
N GLY A 225 -6.41 12.22 20.40
CA GLY A 225 -6.53 10.78 20.21
C GLY A 225 -5.33 10.21 19.45
N PRO A 226 -5.16 8.89 19.39
CA PRO A 226 -4.15 8.28 18.53
C PRO A 226 -4.48 8.51 17.04
N LEU A 227 -3.44 8.55 16.21
CA LEU A 227 -3.58 8.54 14.77
C LEU A 227 -3.81 7.10 14.28
N SER A 228 -4.83 6.91 13.45
CA SER A 228 -5.14 5.59 12.90
C SER A 228 -4.22 5.27 11.72
N VAL A 229 -3.43 4.20 11.84
CA VAL A 229 -2.60 3.65 10.76
C VAL A 229 -3.40 2.84 9.73
N LEU A 230 -4.70 2.66 9.97
CA LEU A 230 -5.58 1.87 9.10
C LEU A 230 -5.92 2.58 7.79
N SER A 231 -5.74 3.90 7.73
CA SER A 231 -6.03 4.71 6.55
C SER A 231 -4.72 5.27 5.98
N SER A 232 -4.34 4.79 4.79
CA SER A 232 -3.19 5.29 4.03
C SER A 232 -3.54 6.47 3.11
N THR A 233 -4.80 6.92 3.13
CA THR A 233 -5.32 7.90 2.17
C THR A 233 -5.79 9.19 2.85
N LEU A 234 -6.41 9.07 4.02
CA LEU A 234 -6.89 10.22 4.79
C LEU A 234 -6.46 10.09 6.26
N PRO A 235 -6.01 11.17 6.90
CA PRO A 235 -5.71 11.14 8.32
C PRO A 235 -6.98 10.95 9.16
N VAL A 236 -6.85 10.13 10.20
CA VAL A 236 -7.95 9.80 11.12
C VAL A 236 -7.44 9.89 12.54
N VAL A 237 -8.16 10.61 13.39
CA VAL A 237 -7.91 10.69 14.84
C VAL A 237 -8.97 9.87 15.57
N GLU A 238 -8.53 8.91 16.38
CA GLU A 238 -9.41 8.04 17.17
C GLU A 238 -9.83 8.74 18.47
N SER A 239 -10.69 9.75 18.34
CA SER A 239 -11.26 10.54 19.44
C SER A 239 -12.38 9.78 20.18
N SER A 240 -12.02 8.71 20.89
CA SER A 240 -12.96 7.78 21.54
C SER A 240 -14.09 8.49 22.30
N PRO A 241 -15.37 8.10 22.09
CA PRO A 241 -15.83 6.92 21.35
C PRO A 241 -15.87 7.11 19.82
N SER A 242 -15.62 8.33 19.35
CA SER A 242 -15.77 8.72 17.94
C SER A 242 -14.46 8.67 17.16
N TYR A 243 -14.55 8.68 15.84
CA TYR A 243 -13.38 8.76 14.96
C TYR A 243 -13.57 9.96 14.04
N SER A 244 -12.59 10.85 14.01
CA SER A 244 -12.65 12.07 13.22
C SER A 244 -11.77 11.90 11.99
N VAL A 245 -12.38 12.00 10.80
CA VAL A 245 -11.69 11.89 9.52
C VAL A 245 -11.41 13.30 9.00
N PHE A 246 -10.18 13.53 8.58
CA PHE A 246 -9.73 14.82 8.09
C PHE A 246 -9.26 14.73 6.64
N GLY A 247 -9.32 15.85 5.93
CA GLY A 247 -8.63 16.02 4.65
C GLY A 247 -7.13 16.17 4.86
N ALA A 248 -6.35 16.11 3.76
CA ALA A 248 -4.89 16.26 3.81
C ALA A 248 -4.42 17.61 4.39
N ASN A 249 -5.27 18.64 4.33
CA ASN A 249 -5.00 19.96 4.93
C ASN A 249 -5.45 20.08 6.40
N GLY A 250 -5.90 18.99 7.02
CA GLY A 250 -6.43 18.99 8.39
C GLY A 250 -7.87 19.50 8.53
N THR A 251 -8.59 19.78 7.43
CA THR A 251 -10.01 20.14 7.53
C THR A 251 -10.84 18.92 7.94
N GLY A 252 -11.65 19.04 8.98
CA GLY A 252 -12.56 17.97 9.40
C GLY A 252 -13.61 17.67 8.32
N LEU A 253 -13.70 16.40 7.91
CA LEU A 253 -14.65 15.93 6.89
C LEU A 253 -15.88 15.30 7.52
N ILE A 254 -15.67 14.38 8.47
CA ILE A 254 -16.76 13.70 9.16
C ILE A 254 -16.30 13.17 10.53
N GLN A 255 -17.24 13.08 11.46
CA GLN A 255 -17.07 12.39 12.73
C GLN A 255 -17.96 11.14 12.76
N LEU A 256 -17.34 9.98 12.96
CA LEU A 256 -18.00 8.68 12.99
C LEU A 256 -18.25 8.26 14.44
N PRO A 257 -19.45 7.77 14.79
CA PRO A 257 -19.79 7.42 16.18
C PRO A 257 -19.17 6.10 16.68
N ASP A 258 -18.94 5.13 15.79
CA ASP A 258 -18.58 3.73 16.17
C ASP A 258 -17.23 3.28 15.58
N GLY A 259 -16.42 4.24 15.13
CA GLY A 259 -15.13 4.02 14.49
C GLY A 259 -15.16 3.48 13.06
N LEU A 260 -13.98 3.30 12.49
CA LEU A 260 -13.80 2.82 11.11
C LEU A 260 -13.94 1.30 11.00
N GLY A 261 -13.36 0.55 11.93
CA GLY A 261 -13.19 -0.90 11.77
C GLY A 261 -12.11 -1.27 10.74
N SER A 262 -11.60 -2.50 10.82
CA SER A 262 -10.45 -2.97 10.02
C SER A 262 -10.68 -2.99 8.51
N ASP A 263 -11.95 -3.07 8.07
CA ASP A 263 -12.31 -3.24 6.66
C ASP A 263 -13.02 -1.98 6.11
N ALA A 264 -12.76 -0.82 6.73
CA ALA A 264 -13.23 0.45 6.20
C ALA A 264 -12.60 0.69 4.83
N LEU A 265 -13.39 1.25 3.93
CA LEU A 265 -12.98 1.45 2.55
C LEU A 265 -13.32 2.86 2.09
N LEU A 266 -12.32 3.56 1.58
CA LEU A 266 -12.50 4.84 0.91
C LEU A 266 -12.51 4.62 -0.61
N ILE A 267 -13.61 4.97 -1.28
CA ILE A 267 -13.73 4.99 -2.74
C ILE A 267 -14.14 6.39 -3.18
N GLY A 268 -13.21 7.14 -3.77
CA GLY A 268 -13.43 8.54 -4.11
C GLY A 268 -13.84 9.36 -2.89
N HIS A 269 -15.02 9.98 -2.93
CA HIS A 269 -15.56 10.75 -1.80
C HIS A 269 -16.43 9.93 -0.84
N ARG A 270 -16.54 8.61 -1.02
CA ARG A 270 -17.43 7.75 -0.23
C ARG A 270 -16.62 6.88 0.71
N LEU A 271 -16.91 6.99 1.99
CA LEU A 271 -16.35 6.15 3.03
C LEU A 271 -17.36 5.07 3.43
N TYR A 272 -16.95 3.80 3.31
CA TYR A 272 -17.74 2.65 3.72
C TYR A 272 -17.18 2.09 5.02
N VAL A 273 -18.02 2.05 6.04
CA VAL A 273 -17.65 1.63 7.39
C VAL A 273 -18.43 0.37 7.74
N PRO A 274 -17.76 -0.76 8.00
CA PRO A 274 -18.42 -2.00 8.29
C PRO A 274 -19.00 -2.04 9.72
N GLU A 275 -20.30 -2.30 9.86
CA GLU A 275 -21.01 -2.41 11.14
C GLU A 275 -20.37 -3.49 12.03
N SER A 276 -20.32 -3.26 13.34
CA SER A 276 -19.69 -4.19 14.29
C SER A 276 -20.48 -5.49 14.48
N THR A 277 -21.78 -5.47 14.21
CA THR A 277 -22.68 -6.62 14.39
C THR A 277 -22.97 -7.33 13.08
N TRP A 278 -22.76 -8.65 13.07
CA TRP A 278 -23.22 -9.52 12.01
C TRP A 278 -24.73 -9.75 12.11
N GLU A 279 -25.45 -9.60 11.00
CA GLU A 279 -26.89 -9.85 10.93
C GLU A 279 -27.20 -11.23 10.33
N GLY A 280 -28.21 -11.90 10.90
CA GLY A 280 -28.80 -13.12 10.35
C GLY A 280 -27.96 -14.41 10.52
N SER A 281 -28.53 -15.54 10.09
CA SER A 281 -27.90 -16.87 10.17
C SER A 281 -26.65 -17.00 9.31
N SER A 282 -26.51 -16.15 8.29
CA SER A 282 -25.39 -16.18 7.34
C SER A 282 -24.24 -15.26 7.73
N LYS A 283 -24.30 -14.60 8.90
CA LYS A 283 -23.34 -13.56 9.32
C LYS A 283 -23.07 -12.57 8.17
N VAL A 284 -24.05 -11.74 7.84
CA VAL A 284 -23.85 -10.66 6.86
C VAL A 284 -23.54 -9.38 7.63
N ARG A 285 -22.38 -8.79 7.37
CA ARG A 285 -22.01 -7.47 7.88
C ARG A 285 -22.63 -6.44 6.94
N ARG A 286 -23.17 -5.33 7.46
CA ARG A 286 -23.56 -4.19 6.61
C ARG A 286 -22.44 -3.18 6.60
N TRP A 287 -22.32 -2.43 5.51
CA TRP A 287 -21.39 -1.32 5.38
C TRP A 287 -22.19 -0.02 5.33
N ARG A 288 -22.01 0.83 6.33
CA ARG A 288 -22.58 2.19 6.35
C ARG A 288 -21.79 3.05 5.38
N GLN A 289 -22.48 3.77 4.53
CA GLN A 289 -21.87 4.67 3.55
C GLN A 289 -21.91 6.11 4.07
N PHE A 290 -20.82 6.85 3.91
CA PHE A 290 -20.75 8.27 4.23
C PHE A 290 -20.17 9.05 3.06
N ASP A 291 -20.79 10.17 2.73
CA ASP A 291 -20.27 11.12 1.74
C ASP A 291 -19.39 12.15 2.44
N LEU A 292 -18.10 12.15 2.14
CA LEU A 292 -17.10 13.04 2.74
C LEU A 292 -17.18 14.49 2.25
N THR A 293 -17.90 14.76 1.15
CA THR A 293 -18.14 16.14 0.69
C THR A 293 -19.28 16.80 1.44
N THR A 294 -20.29 16.03 1.85
CA THR A 294 -21.48 16.55 2.53
C THR A 294 -21.55 16.21 4.02
N GLY A 295 -20.72 15.27 4.48
CA GLY A 295 -20.75 14.72 5.84
C GLY A 295 -21.98 13.85 6.13
N LYS A 296 -22.78 13.49 5.13
CA LYS A 296 -24.05 12.77 5.31
C LYS A 296 -23.88 11.27 5.13
N GLU A 297 -24.67 10.52 5.90
CA GLU A 297 -24.82 9.08 5.72
C GLU A 297 -25.72 8.77 4.52
N GLY A 298 -25.30 7.79 3.72
CA GLY A 298 -25.98 7.29 2.52
C GLY A 298 -26.70 5.96 2.75
N VAL A 299 -26.82 5.16 1.69
CA VAL A 299 -27.46 3.84 1.75
C VAL A 299 -26.47 2.82 2.33
N ALA A 300 -26.93 1.97 3.26
CA ALA A 300 -26.09 0.90 3.79
C ALA A 300 -25.97 -0.26 2.78
N CYS A 301 -24.74 -0.67 2.48
CA CYS A 301 -24.45 -1.77 1.58
C CYS A 301 -24.51 -3.12 2.33
N ARG A 302 -25.15 -4.11 1.69
CA ARG A 302 -25.19 -5.50 2.17
C ARG A 302 -24.11 -6.42 1.60
N PRO A 303 -23.65 -6.25 0.34
CA PRO A 303 -22.55 -7.07 -0.17
C PRO A 303 -21.29 -6.91 0.68
N ASN A 304 -20.50 -7.99 0.80
CA ASN A 304 -19.22 -7.96 1.50
C ASN A 304 -18.21 -7.13 0.69
N MET A 305 -17.77 -5.99 1.25
CA MET A 305 -16.88 -5.06 0.56
C MET A 305 -15.40 -5.23 0.94
N SER A 306 -15.06 -6.25 1.74
CA SER A 306 -13.72 -6.39 2.33
C SER A 306 -12.60 -6.74 1.33
N GLN A 307 -12.91 -7.35 0.18
CA GLN A 307 -11.93 -7.62 -0.89
C GLN A 307 -12.20 -6.72 -2.09
N TYR A 308 -11.99 -5.42 -1.87
CA TYR A 308 -12.10 -4.41 -2.91
C TYR A 308 -10.96 -4.52 -3.93
N ILE A 309 -11.30 -4.44 -5.23
CA ILE A 309 -10.34 -4.48 -6.33
C ILE A 309 -10.18 -3.10 -6.95
N GLY A 310 -11.26 -2.46 -7.39
CA GLY A 310 -11.19 -1.22 -8.16
C GLY A 310 -12.53 -0.61 -8.49
N ASN A 311 -12.55 0.59 -9.07
CA ASN A 311 -13.77 1.31 -9.42
C ASN A 311 -13.57 2.28 -10.60
N ASP A 312 -14.68 2.69 -11.23
CA ASP A 312 -14.73 3.72 -12.29
C ASP A 312 -15.32 5.07 -11.81
N GLY A 313 -15.50 5.23 -10.49
CA GLY A 313 -16.16 6.36 -9.83
C GLY A 313 -17.64 6.13 -9.51
N SER A 314 -18.30 5.21 -10.22
CA SER A 314 -19.72 4.89 -10.07
C SER A 314 -19.97 3.43 -9.71
N VAL A 315 -19.17 2.51 -10.24
CA VAL A 315 -19.25 1.08 -10.03
C VAL A 315 -17.96 0.59 -9.38
N GLY A 316 -18.08 -0.16 -8.29
CA GLY A 316 -16.96 -0.84 -7.64
C GLY A 316 -16.95 -2.32 -8.00
N VAL A 317 -15.75 -2.89 -8.11
CA VAL A 317 -15.49 -4.31 -8.34
C VAL A 317 -14.86 -4.90 -7.09
N PHE A 318 -15.37 -6.06 -6.68
CA PHE A 318 -15.02 -6.73 -5.45
C PHE A 318 -14.91 -8.24 -5.69
N GLU A 319 -14.15 -8.91 -4.84
CA GLU A 319 -14.13 -10.36 -4.74
C GLU A 319 -14.79 -10.83 -3.43
N THR A 320 -15.29 -12.06 -3.42
CA THR A 320 -15.69 -12.75 -2.21
C THR A 320 -14.65 -13.79 -1.83
N SER A 321 -14.46 -14.02 -0.54
CA SER A 321 -13.50 -15.02 -0.09
C SER A 321 -13.90 -16.42 -0.56
N ALA A 322 -12.92 -17.28 -0.85
CA ALA A 322 -13.16 -18.68 -1.19
C ALA A 322 -13.92 -19.48 -0.12
N ASN A 323 -13.94 -18.97 1.12
CA ASN A 323 -14.62 -19.58 2.25
C ASN A 323 -16.05 -19.03 2.46
N GLU A 324 -16.56 -18.16 1.58
CA GLU A 324 -17.96 -17.73 1.66
C GLU A 324 -18.92 -18.88 1.32
N VAL A 325 -20.06 -18.92 2.03
CA VAL A 325 -21.08 -19.98 1.87
C VAL A 325 -21.61 -20.07 0.44
N ALA A 326 -21.64 -18.94 -0.29
CA ALA A 326 -22.07 -18.87 -1.68
C ALA A 326 -20.98 -19.24 -2.70
N GLY A 327 -19.74 -19.51 -2.25
CA GLY A 327 -18.56 -19.68 -3.09
C GLY A 327 -17.86 -18.36 -3.42
N ALA A 328 -16.61 -18.46 -3.89
CA ALA A 328 -15.85 -17.31 -4.41
C ALA A 328 -16.56 -16.75 -5.65
N SER A 329 -16.62 -15.42 -5.75
CA SER A 329 -17.17 -14.70 -6.89
C SER A 329 -16.49 -13.34 -7.02
N THR A 330 -16.33 -12.90 -8.25
CA THR A 330 -16.05 -11.49 -8.56
C THR A 330 -17.40 -10.84 -8.85
N PHE A 331 -17.66 -9.66 -8.30
CA PHE A 331 -18.91 -8.96 -8.55
C PHE A 331 -18.70 -7.46 -8.70
N ALA A 332 -19.61 -6.82 -9.45
CA ALA A 332 -19.72 -5.37 -9.51
C ALA A 332 -20.92 -4.87 -8.73
N MET A 333 -20.78 -3.68 -8.17
CA MET A 333 -21.81 -3.01 -7.38
C MET A 333 -21.86 -1.53 -7.73
N ASP A 334 -23.07 -0.99 -7.89
CA ASP A 334 -23.28 0.46 -7.95
C ASP A 334 -22.97 1.08 -6.57
N LEU A 335 -22.05 2.06 -6.55
CA LEU A 335 -21.53 2.67 -5.33
C LEU A 335 -22.50 3.67 -4.69
N ALA A 336 -23.57 4.07 -5.38
CA ALA A 336 -24.58 4.98 -4.82
C ALA A 336 -25.77 4.22 -4.22
N SER A 337 -26.22 3.15 -4.87
CA SER A 337 -27.38 2.35 -4.45
C SER A 337 -27.01 1.08 -3.68
N CYS A 338 -25.74 0.67 -3.72
CA CYS A 338 -25.26 -0.62 -3.22
C CYS A 338 -25.90 -1.84 -3.92
N GLU A 339 -26.49 -1.65 -5.11
CA GLU A 339 -27.07 -2.75 -5.88
C GLU A 339 -25.97 -3.52 -6.63
N LYS A 340 -26.01 -4.86 -6.50
CA LYS A 340 -25.12 -5.75 -7.25
C LYS A 340 -25.57 -5.77 -8.72
N LEU A 341 -24.68 -5.36 -9.62
CA LEU A 341 -24.95 -5.25 -11.05
C LEU A 341 -24.73 -6.59 -11.77
N TRP A 342 -23.65 -7.28 -11.42
CA TRP A 342 -23.33 -8.63 -11.92
C TRP A 342 -22.46 -9.37 -10.91
N ALA A 343 -22.43 -10.69 -11.02
CA ALA A 343 -21.48 -11.54 -10.31
C ALA A 343 -21.10 -12.75 -11.17
N THR A 344 -19.81 -13.06 -11.17
CA THR A 344 -19.22 -14.19 -11.87
C THR A 344 -18.60 -15.11 -10.82
N PRO A 345 -18.99 -16.40 -10.78
CA PRO A 345 -18.35 -17.37 -9.90
C PRO A 345 -16.87 -17.51 -10.23
N VAL A 346 -16.01 -17.53 -9.22
CA VAL A 346 -14.58 -17.81 -9.39
C VAL A 346 -14.36 -19.29 -9.11
N ASN A 347 -13.83 -20.01 -10.10
CA ASN A 347 -13.44 -21.40 -9.89
C ASN A 347 -12.20 -21.44 -8.97
N ALA A 348 -12.28 -22.18 -7.86
CA ALA A 348 -11.17 -22.31 -6.91
C ALA A 348 -9.93 -22.99 -7.51
N GLU A 349 -10.10 -23.77 -8.58
CA GLU A 349 -8.99 -24.42 -9.32
C GLU A 349 -8.44 -23.54 -10.46
N SER A 350 -9.04 -22.38 -10.72
CA SER A 350 -8.60 -21.45 -11.74
C SER A 350 -7.41 -20.61 -11.25
N PHE A 351 -6.55 -20.21 -12.19
CA PHE A 351 -5.51 -19.22 -11.96
C PHE A 351 -5.99 -17.77 -12.08
N HIS A 352 -7.30 -17.55 -12.32
CA HIS A 352 -7.86 -16.23 -12.50
C HIS A 352 -7.53 -15.30 -11.33
N ARG A 353 -7.06 -14.11 -11.70
CA ARG A 353 -6.70 -13.04 -10.78
C ARG A 353 -7.07 -11.72 -11.42
N LEU A 354 -7.63 -10.82 -10.62
CA LEU A 354 -7.85 -9.44 -10.99
C LEU A 354 -7.01 -8.53 -10.11
N TRP A 355 -6.35 -7.57 -10.75
CA TRP A 355 -5.63 -6.51 -10.08
C TRP A 355 -6.11 -5.16 -10.59
N ARG A 356 -6.19 -4.19 -9.70
CA ARG A 356 -6.16 -2.79 -10.10
C ARG A 356 -4.72 -2.31 -10.14
N ILE A 357 -4.34 -1.74 -11.27
CA ILE A 357 -3.09 -1.00 -11.44
C ILE A 357 -3.50 0.41 -11.85
N ASN A 358 -3.17 1.40 -11.02
CA ASN A 358 -3.60 2.79 -11.17
C ASN A 358 -5.13 2.92 -11.36
N ASP A 359 -5.60 3.25 -12.55
CA ASP A 359 -7.01 3.43 -12.90
C ASP A 359 -7.59 2.30 -13.76
N THR A 360 -6.80 1.25 -14.03
CA THR A 360 -7.18 0.17 -14.94
C THR A 360 -7.18 -1.20 -14.24
N LEU A 361 -8.11 -2.08 -14.63
CA LEU A 361 -8.15 -3.46 -14.17
C LEU A 361 -7.35 -4.36 -15.13
N VAL A 362 -6.54 -5.24 -14.57
CA VAL A 362 -5.77 -6.26 -15.30
C VAL A 362 -6.23 -7.64 -14.82
N GLU A 363 -6.51 -8.52 -15.77
CA GLU A 363 -6.98 -9.89 -15.55
C GLU A 363 -5.91 -10.89 -16.00
N LEU A 364 -5.66 -11.91 -15.19
CA LEU A 364 -5.01 -13.15 -15.61
C LEU A 364 -6.09 -14.17 -15.97
N SER A 365 -5.96 -14.79 -17.14
CA SER A 365 -6.90 -15.83 -17.61
C SER A 365 -6.95 -17.03 -16.68
N ASP A 366 -8.07 -17.77 -16.75
CA ASP A 366 -8.28 -18.97 -15.91
C ASP A 366 -7.16 -20.01 -16.04
N ASP A 367 -6.53 -20.11 -17.21
CA ASP A 367 -5.46 -21.06 -17.52
C ASP A 367 -4.03 -20.49 -17.34
N ALA A 368 -3.91 -19.27 -16.80
CA ALA A 368 -2.67 -18.54 -16.55
C ALA A 368 -1.81 -18.22 -17.78
N LYS A 369 -2.39 -18.21 -18.99
CA LYS A 369 -1.61 -17.97 -20.22
C LYS A 369 -1.74 -16.57 -20.79
N GLU A 370 -2.81 -15.86 -20.46
CA GLU A 370 -3.11 -14.56 -21.03
C GLU A 370 -3.28 -13.53 -19.92
N LEU A 371 -2.65 -12.36 -20.10
CA LEU A 371 -2.88 -11.17 -19.30
C LEU A 371 -3.65 -10.18 -20.15
N HIS A 372 -4.81 -9.76 -19.67
CA HIS A 372 -5.67 -8.80 -20.36
C HIS A 372 -5.75 -7.52 -19.55
N SER A 373 -5.58 -6.38 -20.23
CA SER A 373 -6.06 -5.14 -19.65
C SER A 373 -7.53 -4.93 -19.99
N LEU A 374 -8.35 -4.73 -18.97
CA LEU A 374 -9.79 -4.51 -19.09
C LEU A 374 -10.05 -3.02 -19.29
N VAL A 375 -9.81 -2.56 -20.51
CA VAL A 375 -10.02 -1.17 -20.91
C VAL A 375 -11.45 -0.94 -21.37
N SER A 376 -12.07 0.11 -20.84
CA SER A 376 -13.38 0.56 -21.28
C SER A 376 -13.25 1.23 -22.66
N HIS A 377 -13.77 0.61 -23.71
CA HIS A 377 -13.98 1.31 -24.97
C HIS A 377 -15.16 2.26 -24.81
N ARG A 378 -14.88 3.57 -24.73
CA ARG A 378 -15.89 4.59 -25.00
C ARG A 378 -16.06 4.70 -26.52
N GLU A 379 -17.21 4.28 -27.03
CA GLU A 379 -17.68 4.63 -28.38
C GLU A 379 -18.11 6.10 -28.47
#